data_AF-A0A1B6C890-F1
#
_entry.id   AF-A0A1B6C890-F1
#
_cell.length_a   1.000
_cell.length_b   1.000
_cell.length_c   1.000
_cell.angle_alpha   90.00
_cell.angle_beta   90.00
_cell.angle_gamma   90.00
#
_symmetry.space_group_name_H-M   'P 1'
#
loop_
_entity.id
_entity.type
_entity.pdbx_description
1 polymer ?
#
loop_
_entity_poly.entity_id
_entity_poly.type
_entity_poly.pdbx_seq_one_letter_code
_entity_poly.pdbx_strand_id
1 'polypeptide(L)'
;MCALKHSLVLEKMNCLCTLIKLEATHIYTYLGKKIDITPTQKDGPEKKITRLAIGVEGGFEPDDGKKYEFKESYSIVLMPTLATYSLDDPEVADKLSAVKAILEADCSTKLAELEALAGTWDGEKRIVTKHADNLKQLNNGVKIPSSGWQCSMCDLTSNLWLNLTDGAVLCGRKFFDGTGGNDHAVQHFSRTGYPLAVKLGTITQEGKADVFSYDEDDMVEDPNLVQHLAHFGINISAMRKTDKSMIELELEGNQKLGEWATMQEATGPIFGPGYTGMRNLGNSCYMNSVMQVIFSIEDFEKKYFENFTETFLRNTSTNPVQDFEIQMV
;
A
#
# COMPACT_ATOMS: atom_id res chain seq x y z
N MET A 1 -14.12 -28.39 -20.59
CA MET A 1 -14.24 -27.01 -20.04
C MET A 1 -15.66 -26.59 -19.65
N CYS A 2 -16.74 -27.06 -20.29
CA CYS A 2 -18.11 -26.69 -19.89
C CYS A 2 -18.61 -27.43 -18.61
N ALA A 3 -18.19 -28.68 -18.40
CA ALA A 3 -18.60 -29.49 -17.24
C ALA A 3 -18.01 -29.02 -15.90
N LEU A 4 -16.77 -28.53 -15.87
CA LEU A 4 -16.12 -27.99 -14.67
C LEU A 4 -16.75 -26.67 -14.19
N LYS A 5 -17.23 -25.82 -15.12
CA LYS A 5 -17.99 -24.61 -14.77
C LYS A 5 -19.35 -24.94 -14.14
N HIS A 6 -20.00 -26.01 -14.57
CA HIS A 6 -21.27 -26.45 -13.99
C HIS A 6 -21.10 -27.03 -12.58
N SER A 7 -20.03 -27.78 -12.35
CA SER A 7 -19.71 -28.39 -11.04
C SER A 7 -19.45 -27.34 -9.95
N LEU A 8 -18.62 -26.33 -10.25
CA LEU A 8 -18.31 -25.24 -9.30
C LEU A 8 -19.50 -24.34 -8.98
N VAL A 9 -20.41 -24.15 -9.94
CA VAL A 9 -21.67 -23.42 -9.71
C VAL A 9 -22.60 -24.22 -8.81
N LEU A 10 -22.70 -25.54 -9.01
CA LEU A 10 -23.49 -26.44 -8.16
C LEU A 10 -22.93 -26.54 -6.72
N GLU A 11 -21.60 -26.57 -6.53
CA GLU A 11 -20.98 -26.56 -5.20
C GLU A 11 -21.17 -25.22 -4.46
N LYS A 12 -21.02 -24.09 -5.17
CA LYS A 12 -21.30 -22.77 -4.59
C LYS A 12 -22.77 -22.59 -4.23
N MET A 13 -23.68 -23.14 -5.06
CA MET A 13 -25.12 -23.19 -4.76
C MET A 13 -25.42 -24.07 -3.54
N ASN A 14 -24.70 -25.18 -3.35
CA ASN A 14 -24.84 -26.02 -2.16
C ASN A 14 -24.35 -25.33 -0.89
N CYS A 15 -23.25 -24.58 -0.92
CA CYS A 15 -22.81 -23.78 0.24
C CYS A 15 -23.82 -22.68 0.62
N LEU A 16 -24.34 -21.94 -0.37
CA LEU A 16 -25.34 -20.89 -0.14
C LEU A 16 -26.66 -21.49 0.39
N CYS A 17 -27.12 -22.60 -0.20
CA CYS A 17 -28.27 -23.35 0.30
C CYS A 17 -28.02 -23.94 1.70
N THR A 18 -26.77 -24.16 2.11
CA THR A 18 -26.48 -24.67 3.45
C THR A 18 -26.51 -23.58 4.52
N LEU A 19 -26.01 -22.37 4.22
CA LEU A 19 -26.27 -21.18 5.05
C LEU A 19 -27.79 -20.96 5.22
N ILE A 20 -28.55 -21.13 4.14
CA ILE A 20 -30.02 -20.95 4.13
C ILE A 20 -30.77 -22.08 4.84
N LYS A 21 -30.24 -23.33 4.85
CA LYS A 21 -30.85 -24.46 5.56
C LYS A 21 -30.72 -24.36 7.08
N LEU A 22 -29.75 -23.61 7.60
CA LEU A 22 -29.55 -23.42 9.04
C LEU A 22 -30.64 -22.54 9.69
N GLU A 23 -31.34 -21.73 8.91
CA GLU A 23 -32.41 -20.85 9.38
C GLU A 23 -33.67 -21.04 8.54
N ALA A 24 -34.45 -22.07 8.84
CA ALA A 24 -35.68 -22.44 8.12
C ALA A 24 -36.86 -21.45 8.25
N THR A 25 -36.62 -20.13 8.39
CA THR A 25 -37.68 -19.14 8.61
C THR A 25 -37.51 -17.77 7.91
N HIS A 26 -36.43 -17.52 7.18
CA HIS A 26 -36.21 -16.19 6.60
C HIS A 26 -36.24 -16.18 5.06
N ILE A 27 -37.05 -15.28 4.50
CA ILE A 27 -36.98 -14.90 3.08
C ILE A 27 -35.69 -14.09 2.92
N TYR A 28 -34.67 -14.69 2.30
CA TYR A 28 -33.44 -13.98 1.97
C TYR A 28 -33.62 -13.23 0.65
N THR A 29 -33.51 -11.91 0.70
CA THR A 29 -33.38 -11.06 -0.48
C THR A 29 -31.91 -10.88 -0.81
N TYR A 30 -31.47 -11.47 -1.91
CA TYR A 30 -30.11 -11.31 -2.40
C TYR A 30 -30.06 -10.22 -3.48
N LEU A 31 -29.04 -9.36 -3.40
CA LEU A 31 -28.77 -8.34 -4.41
C LEU A 31 -27.76 -8.90 -5.43
N GLY A 32 -28.27 -9.30 -6.60
CA GLY A 32 -27.42 -9.83 -7.67
C GLY A 32 -26.71 -8.72 -8.42
N LYS A 33 -25.37 -8.66 -8.34
CA LYS A 33 -24.55 -7.74 -9.15
C LYS A 33 -24.09 -8.43 -10.43
N LYS A 34 -24.50 -7.92 -11.58
CA LYS A 34 -23.92 -8.29 -12.88
C LYS A 34 -22.96 -7.19 -13.32
N ILE A 35 -21.77 -7.59 -13.79
CA ILE A 35 -20.75 -6.69 -14.30
C ILE A 35 -20.57 -7.00 -15.78
N ASP A 36 -21.00 -6.10 -16.66
CA ASP A 36 -20.70 -6.18 -18.08
C ASP A 36 -19.39 -5.42 -18.37
N ILE A 37 -18.46 -6.07 -19.09
CA ILE A 37 -17.12 -5.56 -19.37
C ILE A 37 -17.04 -5.16 -20.84
N THR A 38 -16.85 -3.88 -21.11
CA THR A 38 -16.70 -3.36 -22.49
C THR A 38 -15.29 -2.84 -22.70
N PRO A 39 -14.52 -3.34 -23.68
CA PRO A 39 -13.17 -2.84 -23.94
C PRO A 39 -13.19 -1.41 -24.49
N THR A 40 -12.42 -0.51 -23.88
CA THR A 40 -12.13 0.84 -24.37
C THR A 40 -10.64 0.97 -24.65
N GLN A 41 -10.28 1.40 -25.87
CA GLN A 41 -8.93 1.84 -26.21
C GLN A 41 -8.68 3.22 -25.58
N LYS A 42 -7.90 3.26 -24.51
CA LYS A 42 -7.21 4.47 -24.06
C LYS A 42 -5.73 4.14 -23.90
N ASP A 43 -4.89 4.94 -24.55
CA ASP A 43 -3.43 4.85 -24.46
C ASP A 43 -2.90 5.84 -23.41
N GLY A 44 -1.95 5.36 -22.60
CA GLY A 44 -1.02 6.18 -21.81
C GLY A 44 -1.36 6.36 -20.32
N PRO A 45 -0.38 6.31 -19.40
CA PRO A 45 -0.59 6.68 -18.00
C PRO A 45 -0.47 8.20 -17.83
N GLU A 46 -1.51 8.87 -17.29
CA GLU A 46 -1.52 10.29 -16.92
C GLU A 46 -1.40 10.46 -15.39
N LYS A 47 -0.16 10.44 -14.86
CA LYS A 47 0.36 11.23 -13.71
C LYS A 47 1.56 10.54 -13.07
N LYS A 48 2.48 11.34 -12.52
CA LYS A 48 3.64 10.86 -11.78
C LYS A 48 3.23 10.57 -10.33
N ILE A 49 3.38 9.31 -9.90
CA ILE A 49 3.14 8.89 -8.52
C ILE A 49 4.22 9.49 -7.61
N THR A 50 3.80 10.15 -6.52
CA THR A 50 4.66 10.82 -5.54
C THR A 50 4.46 10.32 -4.11
N ARG A 51 3.46 9.47 -3.84
CA ARG A 51 3.13 8.91 -2.52
C ARG A 51 2.86 7.40 -2.57
N LEU A 52 3.19 6.71 -1.48
CA LEU A 52 2.98 5.26 -1.26
C LEU A 52 1.57 4.93 -0.74
N ALA A 53 0.54 5.56 -1.32
CA ALA A 53 -0.83 5.41 -0.86
C ALA A 53 -1.76 5.13 -2.04
N ILE A 54 -2.84 4.39 -1.83
CA ILE A 54 -3.81 4.03 -2.87
C ILE A 54 -5.03 4.97 -2.77
N GLY A 55 -5.43 5.59 -3.88
CA GLY A 55 -6.65 6.41 -3.96
C GLY A 55 -6.55 7.80 -3.30
N VAL A 56 -5.34 8.31 -3.07
CA VAL A 56 -5.10 9.67 -2.53
C VAL A 56 -4.35 10.54 -3.54
N GLU A 57 -4.42 11.86 -3.37
CA GLU A 57 -3.71 12.81 -4.24
C GLU A 57 -2.19 12.56 -4.19
N GLY A 58 -1.60 12.28 -5.36
CA GLY A 58 -0.18 11.89 -5.50
C GLY A 58 0.10 10.39 -5.29
N GLY A 59 -0.90 9.60 -4.89
CA GLY A 59 -0.80 8.15 -4.70
C GLY A 59 -1.07 7.34 -5.97
N PHE A 60 -1.10 6.01 -5.83
CA PHE A 60 -1.53 5.08 -6.87
C PHE A 60 -3.05 5.14 -7.03
N GLU A 61 -3.53 5.50 -8.22
CA GLU A 61 -4.96 5.39 -8.52
C GLU A 61 -5.30 3.97 -9.02
N PRO A 62 -6.25 3.26 -8.38
CA PRO A 62 -6.68 1.93 -8.81
C PRO A 62 -7.33 1.91 -10.21
N ASP A 63 -7.74 3.09 -10.68
CA ASP A 63 -8.55 3.29 -11.88
C ASP A 63 -7.74 3.84 -13.06
N ASP A 64 -6.49 4.26 -12.82
CA ASP A 64 -5.58 4.70 -13.87
C ASP A 64 -5.21 3.52 -14.78
N GLY A 65 -5.53 3.66 -16.07
CA GLY A 65 -5.27 2.62 -17.08
C GLY A 65 -6.38 1.57 -17.26
N LYS A 66 -7.58 1.76 -16.68
CA LYS A 66 -8.73 0.87 -16.97
C LYS A 66 -9.12 0.94 -18.45
N LYS A 67 -8.79 -0.11 -19.20
CA LYS A 67 -9.23 -0.37 -20.59
C LYS A 67 -10.67 -0.86 -20.68
N TYR A 68 -11.47 -0.72 -19.62
CA TYR A 68 -12.80 -1.31 -19.56
C TYR A 68 -13.81 -0.38 -18.90
N GLU A 69 -14.98 -0.29 -19.50
CA GLU A 69 -16.17 0.26 -18.87
C GLU A 69 -16.92 -0.86 -18.15
N PHE A 70 -17.21 -0.65 -16.87
CA PHE A 70 -17.96 -1.58 -16.03
C PHE A 70 -19.40 -1.09 -15.91
N LYS A 71 -20.37 -1.87 -16.42
CA LYS A 71 -21.79 -1.59 -16.19
C LYS A 71 -22.33 -2.52 -15.11
N GLU A 72 -22.86 -1.93 -14.04
CA GLU A 72 -23.42 -2.64 -12.91
C GLU A 72 -24.95 -2.68 -13.03
N SER A 73 -25.54 -3.87 -12.88
CA SER A 73 -26.99 -4.02 -12.74
C SER A 73 -27.32 -4.88 -11.52
N TYR A 74 -28.47 -4.54 -10.91
CA TYR A 74 -28.91 -5.06 -9.62
C TYR A 74 -30.30 -5.71 -9.76
N SER A 75 -30.50 -6.85 -9.11
CA SER A 75 -31.80 -7.54 -9.04
C SER A 75 -32.04 -8.14 -7.65
N ILE A 76 -33.31 -8.34 -7.29
CA ILE A 76 -33.70 -9.04 -6.07
C ILE A 76 -33.96 -10.50 -6.39
N VAL A 77 -33.29 -11.40 -5.68
CA VAL A 77 -33.51 -12.84 -5.81
C VAL A 77 -34.15 -13.38 -4.54
N LEU A 78 -35.28 -14.08 -4.69
CA LEU A 78 -36.00 -14.73 -3.59
C LEU A 78 -35.58 -16.19 -3.46
N MET A 79 -35.21 -16.60 -2.25
CA MET A 79 -34.93 -18.00 -1.90
C MET A 79 -36.17 -18.68 -1.29
N PRO A 80 -36.35 -20.00 -1.48
CA PRO A 80 -35.52 -20.93 -2.26
C PRO A 80 -35.87 -20.99 -3.75
N THR A 81 -36.91 -20.27 -4.19
CA THR A 81 -37.47 -20.38 -5.55
C THR A 81 -36.55 -19.84 -6.63
N LEU A 82 -35.53 -19.06 -6.27
CA LEU A 82 -34.62 -18.32 -7.16
C LEU A 82 -35.35 -17.36 -8.11
N ALA A 83 -36.57 -16.97 -7.74
CA ALA A 83 -37.33 -15.98 -8.49
C ALA A 83 -36.58 -14.64 -8.47
N THR A 84 -36.35 -14.07 -9.65
CA THR A 84 -35.55 -12.85 -9.83
C THR A 84 -36.45 -11.70 -10.28
N TYR A 85 -36.38 -10.59 -9.58
CA TYR A 85 -37.16 -9.38 -9.81
C TYR A 85 -36.26 -8.21 -10.15
N SER A 86 -36.67 -7.40 -11.14
CA SER A 86 -36.04 -6.11 -11.40
C SER A 86 -36.34 -5.15 -10.25
N LEU A 87 -35.47 -4.17 -10.02
CA LEU A 87 -35.73 -3.11 -9.04
C LEU A 87 -36.92 -2.21 -9.44
N ASP A 88 -37.32 -2.24 -10.72
CA ASP A 88 -38.49 -1.50 -11.21
C ASP A 88 -39.81 -2.30 -11.07
N ASP A 89 -39.74 -3.53 -10.55
CA ASP A 89 -40.92 -4.39 -10.45
C ASP A 89 -41.85 -3.92 -9.30
N PRO A 90 -43.15 -3.69 -9.55
CA PRO A 90 -44.11 -3.31 -8.52
C PRO A 90 -44.18 -4.30 -7.34
N GLU A 91 -43.90 -5.58 -7.55
CA GLU A 91 -43.97 -6.61 -6.50
C GLU A 91 -42.91 -6.43 -5.40
N VAL A 92 -41.80 -5.74 -5.69
CA VAL A 92 -40.68 -5.53 -4.75
C VAL A 92 -40.54 -4.07 -4.30
N ALA A 93 -41.52 -3.23 -4.62
CA ALA A 93 -41.49 -1.80 -4.32
C ALA A 93 -41.31 -1.50 -2.83
N ASP A 94 -41.85 -2.34 -1.95
CA ASP A 94 -41.72 -2.22 -0.49
C ASP A 94 -40.30 -2.55 0.03
N LYS A 95 -39.48 -3.25 -0.77
CA LYS A 95 -38.08 -3.60 -0.45
C LYS A 95 -37.06 -2.59 -0.98
N LEU A 96 -37.47 -1.65 -1.83
CA LEU A 96 -36.54 -0.70 -2.47
C LEU A 96 -35.83 0.21 -1.46
N SER A 97 -36.46 0.54 -0.33
CA SER A 97 -35.82 1.32 0.74
C SER A 97 -34.65 0.57 1.38
N ALA A 98 -34.81 -0.73 1.62
CA ALA A 98 -33.74 -1.59 2.13
C ALA A 98 -32.62 -1.78 1.08
N VAL A 99 -32.98 -1.96 -0.19
CA VAL A 99 -31.99 -2.06 -1.28
C VAL A 99 -31.16 -0.78 -1.38
N LYS A 100 -31.79 0.40 -1.34
CA LYS A 100 -31.07 1.68 -1.32
C LYS A 100 -30.16 1.78 -0.11
N ALA A 101 -30.64 1.45 1.08
CA ALA A 101 -29.82 1.46 2.29
C ALA A 101 -28.62 0.50 2.19
N ILE A 102 -28.74 -0.65 1.53
CA ILE A 102 -27.62 -1.58 1.30
C ILE A 102 -26.63 -1.04 0.26
N LEU A 103 -27.12 -0.40 -0.80
CA LEU A 103 -26.28 0.20 -1.85
C LEU A 103 -25.54 1.45 -1.38
N GLU A 104 -26.19 2.25 -0.53
CA GLU A 104 -25.64 3.46 0.10
C GLU A 104 -24.88 3.14 1.39
N ALA A 105 -25.06 1.95 1.97
CA ALA A 105 -24.25 1.50 3.08
C ALA A 105 -22.82 1.35 2.58
N ASP A 106 -22.01 2.36 2.92
CA ASP A 106 -20.59 2.23 2.82
C ASP A 106 -20.18 0.99 3.61
N CYS A 107 -19.45 0.10 2.94
CA CYS A 107 -18.84 -1.03 3.59
C CYS A 107 -17.92 -0.44 4.66
N SER A 108 -18.36 -0.43 5.91
CA SER A 108 -17.64 0.20 7.02
C SER A 108 -16.25 -0.40 7.16
N THR A 109 -16.08 -1.66 6.76
CA THR A 109 -14.79 -2.31 6.56
C THR A 109 -13.99 -1.72 5.40
N LYS A 110 -14.56 -1.39 4.23
CA LYS A 110 -13.80 -0.69 3.18
C LYS A 110 -13.43 0.74 3.55
N LEU A 111 -14.32 1.51 4.19
CA LEU A 111 -13.97 2.86 4.65
C LEU A 111 -12.95 2.79 5.79
N ALA A 112 -13.14 1.91 6.77
CA ALA A 112 -12.16 1.71 7.85
C ALA A 112 -10.85 1.07 7.35
N GLU A 113 -10.88 0.21 6.32
CA GLU A 113 -9.68 -0.29 5.65
C GLU A 113 -9.03 0.82 4.82
N LEU A 114 -9.78 1.60 4.05
CA LEU A 114 -9.26 2.74 3.30
C LEU A 114 -8.73 3.82 4.23
N GLU A 115 -9.33 4.06 5.40
CA GLU A 115 -8.84 4.95 6.45
C GLU A 115 -7.66 4.34 7.21
N ALA A 116 -7.67 3.04 7.49
CA ALA A 116 -6.52 2.33 8.06
C ALA A 116 -5.39 2.15 7.04
N LEU A 117 -5.65 2.30 5.74
CA LEU A 117 -4.64 2.36 4.67
C LEU A 117 -4.22 3.83 4.43
N ALA A 118 -5.14 4.78 4.57
CA ALA A 118 -4.93 6.21 4.45
C ALA A 118 -4.30 6.76 5.74
N GLY A 119 -2.97 6.80 5.75
CA GLY A 119 -2.19 7.42 6.83
C GLY A 119 -1.34 6.43 7.61
N THR A 120 -1.57 5.12 7.50
CA THR A 120 -0.68 4.11 8.08
C THR A 120 0.59 3.93 7.26
N TRP A 121 0.57 4.33 5.99
CA TRP A 121 1.69 4.18 5.05
C TRP A 121 1.91 5.38 4.14
N ASP A 122 1.54 6.59 4.58
CA ASP A 122 1.90 7.82 3.86
C ASP A 122 3.43 7.97 3.76
N GLY A 123 4.21 7.28 4.62
CA GLY A 123 5.66 7.50 4.76
C GLY A 123 6.00 8.92 5.26
N GLU A 124 5.03 9.84 5.24
CA GLU A 124 5.13 11.21 5.71
C GLU A 124 4.91 11.35 7.22
N LYS A 125 4.12 10.49 7.87
CA LYS A 125 3.89 10.57 9.32
C LYS A 125 5.08 10.03 10.10
N ARG A 126 6.12 10.85 10.19
CA ARG A 126 7.34 10.56 10.94
C ARG A 126 7.12 10.78 12.42
N ILE A 127 7.86 10.03 13.23
CA ILE A 127 7.90 10.26 14.66
C ILE A 127 8.78 11.49 14.91
N VAL A 128 8.35 12.36 15.82
CA VAL A 128 9.19 13.48 16.27
C VAL A 128 10.42 12.92 16.98
N THR A 129 11.61 13.30 16.54
CA THR A 129 12.85 12.79 17.12
C THR A 129 12.98 13.19 18.58
N LYS A 130 13.47 12.26 19.40
CA LYS A 130 13.84 12.54 20.80
C LYS A 130 14.94 13.59 20.96
N HIS A 131 15.66 13.91 19.89
CA HIS A 131 16.76 14.88 19.87
C HIS A 131 16.30 16.31 19.54
N ALA A 132 15.03 16.55 19.20
CA ALA A 132 14.56 17.83 18.64
C ALA A 132 14.83 19.03 19.56
N ASP A 133 14.60 18.88 20.87
CA ASP A 133 14.74 19.98 21.84
C ASP A 133 16.14 20.09 22.46
N ASN A 134 16.94 19.02 22.37
CA ASN A 134 18.23 18.90 23.06
C ASN A 134 19.41 18.74 22.10
N LEU A 135 19.20 18.96 20.79
CA LEU A 135 20.25 18.87 19.80
C LEU A 135 21.30 19.96 20.05
N LYS A 136 22.51 19.54 20.42
CA LYS A 136 23.63 20.46 20.62
C LYS A 136 24.25 20.81 19.27
N GLN A 137 24.10 22.05 18.82
CA GLN A 137 24.82 22.55 17.64
C GLN A 137 26.16 23.18 18.04
N LEU A 138 27.24 22.80 17.35
CA LEU A 138 28.57 23.32 17.61
C LEU A 138 28.77 24.70 16.97
N ASN A 139 29.39 25.61 17.71
CA ASN A 139 29.82 26.92 17.22
C ASN A 139 31.22 26.84 16.60
N ASN A 140 31.37 26.08 15.53
CA ASN A 140 32.66 25.87 14.84
C ASN A 140 32.87 26.81 13.62
N GLY A 141 31.94 27.74 13.39
CA GLY A 141 32.03 28.74 12.31
C GLY A 141 31.66 28.22 10.92
N VAL A 142 31.18 26.97 10.79
CA VAL A 142 30.77 26.38 9.52
C VAL A 142 29.53 27.11 8.98
N LYS A 143 29.58 27.48 7.70
CA LYS A 143 28.45 28.02 6.94
C LYS A 143 28.25 27.21 5.68
N ILE A 144 27.00 26.84 5.41
CA ILE A 144 26.64 25.98 4.30
C ILE A 144 26.12 26.85 3.15
N PRO A 145 26.68 26.75 1.94
CA PRO A 145 26.18 27.51 0.79
C PRO A 145 24.77 27.05 0.42
N SER A 146 24.04 27.84 -0.36
CA SER A 146 22.67 27.51 -0.80
C SER A 146 22.61 26.47 -1.92
N SER A 147 23.75 26.14 -2.54
CA SER A 147 23.85 25.14 -3.63
C SER A 147 25.32 24.75 -3.86
N GLY A 148 25.54 23.77 -4.76
CA GLY A 148 26.89 23.34 -5.15
C GLY A 148 27.61 22.51 -4.08
N TRP A 149 26.84 21.78 -3.27
CA TRP A 149 27.39 20.94 -2.21
C TRP A 149 28.17 19.75 -2.77
N GLN A 150 29.20 19.36 -2.04
CA GLN A 150 30.00 18.16 -2.30
C GLN A 150 30.28 17.46 -0.97
N CYS A 151 30.34 16.13 -1.01
CA CYS A 151 30.76 15.35 0.14
C CYS A 151 32.18 15.75 0.58
N SER A 152 32.38 15.96 1.87
CA SER A 152 33.70 16.34 2.40
C SER A 152 34.76 15.22 2.33
N MET A 153 34.37 14.00 1.96
CA MET A 153 35.22 12.80 1.96
C MET A 153 35.36 12.14 0.58
N CYS A 154 34.59 12.58 -0.44
CA CYS A 154 34.67 12.05 -1.80
C CYS A 154 34.08 13.02 -2.84
N ASP A 155 34.05 12.63 -4.10
CA ASP A 155 33.63 13.49 -5.21
C ASP A 155 32.11 13.52 -5.48
N LEU A 156 31.31 12.92 -4.60
CA LEU A 156 29.85 12.89 -4.76
C LEU A 156 29.23 14.27 -4.51
N THR A 157 28.35 14.69 -5.42
CA THR A 157 27.60 15.96 -5.39
C THR A 157 26.09 15.77 -5.22
N SER A 158 25.63 14.52 -5.10
CA SER A 158 24.23 14.13 -4.91
C SER A 158 24.08 13.17 -3.74
N ASN A 159 22.86 13.01 -3.24
CA ASN A 159 22.55 12.21 -2.04
C ASN A 159 23.40 12.63 -0.82
N LEU A 160 23.45 13.94 -0.59
CA LEU A 160 24.24 14.56 0.47
C LEU A 160 23.39 14.87 1.71
N TRP A 161 23.97 14.55 2.86
CA TRP A 161 23.39 14.68 4.18
C TRP A 161 24.23 15.67 4.98
N LEU A 162 23.57 16.70 5.52
CA LEU A 162 24.15 17.68 6.42
C LEU A 162 23.90 17.23 7.85
N ASN A 163 24.95 16.97 8.62
CA ASN A 163 24.81 16.71 10.04
C ASN A 163 24.41 17.99 10.79
N LEU A 164 23.32 17.94 11.56
CA LEU A 164 22.76 19.12 12.23
C LEU A 164 23.54 19.54 13.48
N THR A 165 24.51 18.74 13.94
CA THR A 165 25.36 19.06 15.10
C THR A 165 26.58 19.89 14.71
N ASP A 166 27.34 19.48 13.69
CA ASP A 166 28.63 20.09 13.37
C ASP A 166 28.72 20.69 11.96
N GLY A 167 27.69 20.49 11.12
CA GLY A 167 27.64 21.02 9.77
C GLY A 167 28.42 20.19 8.75
N ALA A 168 28.83 18.96 9.06
CA ALA A 168 29.50 18.10 8.10
C ALA A 168 28.56 17.71 6.94
N VAL A 169 29.02 17.84 5.69
CA VAL A 169 28.27 17.44 4.48
C VAL A 169 28.84 16.15 3.91
N LEU A 170 28.07 15.07 3.99
CA LEU A 170 28.56 13.72 3.73
C LEU A 170 27.59 12.94 2.83
N CYS A 171 28.11 12.03 2.01
CA CYS A 171 27.25 11.20 1.16
C CYS A 171 26.54 10.10 1.95
N GLY A 172 25.36 9.74 1.47
CA GLY A 172 24.48 8.73 2.08
C GLY A 172 25.00 7.29 1.97
N ARG A 173 24.10 6.35 2.26
CA ARG A 173 24.41 4.91 2.27
C ARG A 173 24.68 4.36 0.87
N LYS A 174 25.53 3.33 0.80
CA LYS A 174 25.78 2.57 -0.44
C LYS A 174 24.67 1.53 -0.65
N PHE A 175 24.14 1.43 -1.86
CA PHE A 175 23.18 0.39 -2.23
C PHE A 175 23.89 -0.90 -2.68
N PHE A 176 23.18 -2.03 -2.63
CA PHE A 176 23.73 -3.34 -2.97
C PHE A 176 24.16 -3.46 -4.45
N ASP A 177 23.53 -2.67 -5.32
CA ASP A 177 23.83 -2.59 -6.76
C ASP A 177 25.08 -1.74 -7.07
N GLY A 178 25.74 -1.21 -6.03
CA GLY A 178 26.91 -0.36 -6.15
C GLY A 178 26.61 1.13 -6.37
N THR A 179 25.34 1.52 -6.51
CA THR A 179 24.91 2.92 -6.62
C THR A 179 24.66 3.56 -5.24
N GLY A 180 24.28 4.83 -5.20
CA GLY A 180 24.00 5.56 -3.96
C GLY A 180 25.20 6.38 -3.46
N GLY A 181 25.52 6.27 -2.18
CA GLY A 181 26.67 6.93 -1.56
C GLY A 181 27.79 5.97 -1.16
N ASN A 182 28.72 6.46 -0.32
CA ASN A 182 29.90 5.72 0.16
C ASN A 182 29.91 5.57 1.70
N ASP A 183 28.74 5.64 2.33
CA ASP A 183 28.54 5.46 3.79
C ASP A 183 29.23 6.51 4.68
N HIS A 184 29.69 7.64 4.12
CA HIS A 184 30.43 8.63 4.91
C HIS A 184 29.58 9.26 6.02
N ALA A 185 28.28 9.49 5.79
CA ALA A 185 27.39 10.08 6.79
C ALA A 185 27.16 9.14 7.99
N VAL A 186 26.95 7.84 7.75
CA VAL A 186 26.81 6.85 8.84
C VAL A 186 28.14 6.61 9.56
N GLN A 187 29.27 6.56 8.83
CA GLN A 187 30.59 6.43 9.45
C GLN A 187 30.94 7.64 10.32
N HIS A 188 30.49 8.83 9.93
CA HIS A 188 30.66 10.03 10.74
C HIS A 188 29.88 9.91 12.06
N PHE A 189 28.61 9.50 12.01
CA PHE A 189 27.85 9.20 13.23
C PHE A 189 28.55 8.16 14.12
N SER A 190 29.07 7.07 13.56
CA SER A 190 29.81 6.07 14.35
C SER A 190 31.04 6.63 15.07
N ARG A 191 31.64 7.71 14.56
CA ARG A 191 32.84 8.35 15.15
C ARG A 191 32.49 9.46 16.14
N THR A 192 31.42 10.21 15.89
CA THR A 192 31.09 11.43 16.66
C THR A 192 29.90 11.28 17.60
N GLY A 193 28.99 10.35 17.30
CA GLY A 193 27.71 10.19 17.98
C GLY A 193 26.69 11.28 17.64
N TYR A 194 26.90 12.08 16.59
CA TYR A 194 25.99 13.18 16.22
C TYR A 194 24.74 12.67 15.50
N PRO A 195 23.55 12.73 16.12
CA PRO A 195 22.45 11.83 15.79
C PRO A 195 21.66 12.21 14.55
N LEU A 196 21.50 13.51 14.27
CA LEU A 196 20.58 14.00 13.24
C LEU A 196 21.31 14.49 11.99
N ALA A 197 20.82 14.08 10.83
CA ALA A 197 21.24 14.62 9.54
C ALA A 197 20.04 14.92 8.63
N VAL A 198 20.13 16.03 7.90
CA VAL A 198 19.11 16.46 6.92
C VAL A 198 19.63 16.27 5.50
N LYS A 199 18.78 15.76 4.60
CA LYS A 199 19.13 15.59 3.18
C LYS A 199 19.01 16.92 2.44
N LEU A 200 20.15 17.47 2.01
CA LEU A 200 20.25 18.86 1.53
C LEU A 200 19.32 19.18 0.36
N GLY A 201 19.22 18.30 -0.64
CA GLY A 201 18.38 18.55 -1.81
C GLY A 201 16.87 18.40 -1.57
N THR A 202 16.43 18.01 -0.37
CA THR A 202 15.00 17.85 -0.05
C THR A 202 14.39 19.04 0.69
N ILE A 203 15.22 20.02 1.06
CA ILE A 203 14.79 21.20 1.83
C ILE A 203 13.86 22.06 0.97
N THR A 204 12.65 22.30 1.44
CA THR A 204 11.63 23.13 0.77
C THR A 204 11.53 24.52 1.40
N GLN A 205 10.87 25.45 0.68
CA GLN A 205 10.59 26.81 1.18
C GLN A 205 9.66 26.82 2.41
N GLU A 206 8.88 25.76 2.58
CA GLU A 206 7.98 25.57 3.73
C GLU A 206 8.72 25.12 4.99
N GLY A 207 10.05 24.93 4.92
CA GLY A 207 10.86 24.44 6.04
C GLY A 207 10.74 22.93 6.27
N LYS A 208 10.22 22.17 5.30
CA LYS A 208 10.18 20.70 5.34
C LYS A 208 11.40 20.11 4.65
N ALA A 209 11.91 19.00 5.18
CA ALA A 209 12.99 18.23 4.57
C ALA A 209 12.99 16.78 5.06
N ASP A 210 13.79 15.95 4.41
CA ASP A 210 14.10 14.59 4.88
C ASP A 210 15.15 14.66 5.99
N VAL A 211 14.74 14.35 7.22
CA VAL A 211 15.63 14.24 8.38
C VAL A 211 15.73 12.78 8.80
N PHE A 212 16.96 12.30 8.96
CA PHE A 212 17.25 10.95 9.42
C PHE A 212 17.93 11.01 10.79
N SER A 213 17.48 10.16 11.70
CA SER A 213 18.10 9.96 13.00
C SER A 213 18.89 8.66 13.00
N TYR A 214 20.22 8.76 13.09
CA TYR A 214 21.07 7.57 13.18
C TYR A 214 20.94 6.83 14.51
N ASP A 215 20.54 7.52 15.56
CA ASP A 215 20.36 6.94 16.88
C ASP A 215 19.00 6.22 17.02
N GLU A 216 18.00 6.63 16.23
CA GLU A 216 16.69 5.96 16.14
C GLU A 216 16.61 5.00 14.92
N ASP A 217 17.62 5.04 14.05
CA ASP A 217 17.71 4.35 12.75
C ASP A 217 16.45 4.51 11.88
N ASP A 218 15.88 5.71 11.87
CA ASP A 218 14.62 6.00 11.18
C ASP A 218 14.54 7.44 10.65
N MET A 219 13.62 7.66 9.69
CA MET A 219 13.22 8.99 9.22
C MET A 219 12.35 9.66 10.29
N VAL A 220 12.78 10.85 10.72
CA VAL A 220 12.16 11.57 11.84
C VAL A 220 11.63 12.94 11.42
N GLU A 221 10.73 13.48 12.23
CA GLU A 221 10.32 14.87 12.18
C GLU A 221 11.14 15.68 13.19
N ASP A 222 11.69 16.81 12.75
CA ASP A 222 12.35 17.79 13.60
C ASP A 222 11.54 19.10 13.58
N PRO A 223 10.70 19.36 14.60
CA PRO A 223 9.91 20.58 14.71
C PRO A 223 10.76 21.86 14.70
N ASN A 224 12.04 21.76 15.09
CA ASN A 224 12.97 22.87 15.19
C ASN A 224 13.91 22.96 13.97
N LEU A 225 13.62 22.24 12.88
CA LEU A 225 14.51 22.12 11.71
C LEU A 225 14.90 23.49 11.13
N VAL A 226 13.96 24.43 11.03
CA VAL A 226 14.24 25.78 10.50
C VAL A 226 15.29 26.50 11.35
N GLN A 227 15.21 26.37 12.68
CA GLN A 227 16.18 26.93 13.60
C GLN A 227 17.55 26.23 13.47
N HIS A 228 17.55 24.90 13.38
CA HIS A 228 18.78 24.12 13.21
C HIS A 228 19.50 24.43 11.89
N LEU A 229 18.75 24.67 10.80
CA LEU A 229 19.29 25.09 9.51
C LEU A 229 19.83 26.53 9.54
N ALA A 230 19.14 27.44 10.23
CA ALA A 230 19.54 28.83 10.36
C ALA A 230 20.91 28.99 11.06
N HIS A 231 21.24 28.10 12.01
CA HIS A 231 22.56 28.05 12.66
C HIS A 231 23.71 27.99 11.64
N PHE A 232 23.55 27.15 10.62
CA PHE A 232 24.52 26.99 9.53
C PHE A 232 24.38 28.04 8.42
N GLY A 233 23.50 29.03 8.59
CA GLY A 233 23.28 30.11 7.62
C GLY A 233 22.41 29.73 6.43
N ILE A 234 21.68 28.60 6.51
CA ILE A 234 20.77 28.19 5.45
C ILE A 234 19.46 28.97 5.58
N ASN A 235 19.13 29.78 4.58
CA ASN A 235 17.87 30.49 4.51
C ASN A 235 16.85 29.67 3.70
N ILE A 236 15.82 29.14 4.38
CA ILE A 236 14.78 28.29 3.78
C ILE A 236 14.08 28.96 2.59
N SER A 237 13.93 30.28 2.59
CA SER A 237 13.26 31.01 1.49
C SER A 237 14.03 30.93 0.17
N ALA A 238 15.35 30.71 0.23
CA ALA A 238 16.21 30.54 -0.93
C ALA A 238 16.34 29.08 -1.38
N MET A 239 15.81 28.13 -0.59
CA MET A 239 15.90 26.71 -0.88
C MET A 239 14.78 26.28 -1.84
N ARG A 240 15.08 25.30 -2.68
CA ARG A 240 14.09 24.60 -3.51
C ARG A 240 14.44 23.12 -3.48
N LYS A 241 13.44 22.26 -3.51
CA LYS A 241 13.65 20.82 -3.65
C LYS A 241 14.40 20.54 -4.96
N THR A 242 15.63 20.06 -4.88
CA THR A 242 16.49 19.70 -6.02
C THR A 242 16.76 18.21 -6.14
N ASP A 243 16.60 17.46 -5.05
CA ASP A 243 16.74 16.01 -5.00
C ASP A 243 15.42 15.33 -4.67
N LYS A 244 15.32 14.07 -5.09
CA LYS A 244 14.24 13.18 -4.71
C LYS A 244 14.26 12.91 -3.21
N SER A 245 13.09 12.90 -2.58
CA SER A 245 12.94 12.43 -1.20
C SER A 245 13.27 10.94 -1.10
N MET A 246 13.47 10.43 0.12
CA MET A 246 13.70 9.01 0.33
C MET A 246 12.52 8.17 -0.18
N ILE A 247 11.29 8.61 0.11
CA ILE A 247 10.05 7.97 -0.37
C ILE A 247 9.99 7.93 -1.90
N GLU A 248 10.37 9.02 -2.57
CA GLU A 248 10.40 9.06 -4.05
C GLU A 248 11.46 8.11 -4.63
N LEU A 249 12.61 7.96 -3.95
CA LEU A 249 13.65 7.01 -4.34
C LEU A 249 13.20 5.56 -4.11
N GLU A 250 12.52 5.28 -3.01
CA GLU A 250 11.93 3.96 -2.72
C GLU A 250 10.82 3.61 -3.71
N LEU A 251 9.96 4.57 -4.05
CA LEU A 251 8.93 4.42 -5.08
C LEU A 251 9.53 4.12 -6.45
N GLU A 252 10.54 4.89 -6.87
CA GLU A 252 11.24 4.65 -8.13
C GLU A 252 11.99 3.31 -8.10
N GLY A 253 12.61 2.97 -6.96
CA GLY A 253 13.22 1.68 -6.72
C GLY A 253 12.20 0.55 -6.89
N ASN A 254 11.01 0.69 -6.31
CA ASN A 254 9.91 -0.29 -6.43
C ASN A 254 9.34 -0.37 -7.86
N GLN A 255 9.21 0.77 -8.56
CA GLN A 255 8.78 0.79 -9.95
C GLN A 255 9.82 0.11 -10.86
N LYS A 256 11.12 0.35 -10.61
CA LYS A 256 12.22 -0.34 -11.31
C LYS A 256 12.36 -1.79 -10.88
N LEU A 257 12.08 -2.14 -9.62
CA LEU A 257 11.97 -3.52 -9.12
C LEU A 257 10.75 -4.26 -9.71
N GLY A 258 9.86 -3.57 -10.42
CA GLY A 258 8.96 -4.18 -11.41
C GLY A 258 9.71 -4.98 -12.48
N GLU A 259 11.02 -4.76 -12.64
CA GLU A 259 11.94 -5.60 -13.41
C GLU A 259 12.24 -6.97 -12.73
N TRP A 260 11.64 -7.32 -11.60
CA TRP A 260 11.54 -8.73 -11.22
C TRP A 260 10.65 -9.52 -12.19
N ALA A 261 9.71 -8.85 -12.88
CA ALA A 261 9.06 -9.43 -14.07
C ALA A 261 10.09 -9.73 -15.19
N THR A 262 11.23 -9.02 -15.20
CA THR A 262 12.34 -9.21 -16.14
C THR A 262 13.35 -10.26 -15.66
N MET A 263 13.45 -10.54 -14.36
CA MET A 263 14.22 -11.68 -13.82
C MET A 263 13.46 -13.01 -13.88
N GLN A 264 12.25 -13.01 -14.42
CA GLN A 264 11.58 -14.23 -14.81
C GLN A 264 12.38 -14.84 -15.97
N GLU A 265 13.04 -15.97 -15.73
CA GLU A 265 13.61 -16.81 -16.79
C GLU A 265 12.52 -17.09 -17.83
N ALA A 266 12.45 -16.29 -18.89
CA ALA A 266 11.76 -16.52 -20.16
C ALA A 266 10.50 -17.44 -20.15
N THR A 267 9.58 -17.32 -19.19
CA THR A 267 8.30 -18.02 -19.21
C THR A 267 7.19 -17.00 -19.33
N GLY A 268 6.38 -17.14 -20.40
CA GLY A 268 5.16 -16.36 -20.58
C GLY A 268 4.18 -16.51 -19.40
N PRO A 269 3.09 -15.74 -19.40
CA PRO A 269 2.10 -15.78 -18.32
C PRO A 269 1.57 -17.21 -18.10
N ILE A 270 1.58 -17.65 -16.84
CA ILE A 270 1.12 -18.99 -16.42
C ILE A 270 -0.31 -18.85 -15.89
N PHE A 271 -1.15 -19.84 -16.19
CA PHE A 271 -2.54 -19.89 -15.77
C PHE A 271 -2.89 -21.29 -15.28
N GLY A 272 -3.76 -21.39 -14.28
CA GLY A 272 -4.29 -22.66 -13.79
C GLY A 272 -4.39 -22.72 -12.26
N PRO A 273 -4.85 -23.86 -11.71
CA PRO A 273 -4.84 -24.11 -10.27
C PRO A 273 -3.43 -23.92 -9.70
N GLY A 274 -3.31 -23.27 -8.54
CA GLY A 274 -2.00 -22.97 -7.92
C GLY A 274 -1.23 -21.78 -8.52
N TYR A 275 -1.69 -21.20 -9.63
CA TYR A 275 -1.03 -20.07 -10.30
C TYR A 275 -1.86 -18.78 -10.26
N THR A 276 -2.61 -18.57 -9.17
CA THR A 276 -3.46 -17.38 -9.01
C THR A 276 -2.66 -16.27 -8.33
N GLY A 277 -2.46 -15.16 -9.03
CA GLY A 277 -1.84 -13.96 -8.46
C GLY A 277 -2.75 -13.28 -7.44
N MET A 278 -2.17 -12.73 -6.37
CA MET A 278 -2.89 -11.92 -5.39
C MET A 278 -2.71 -10.43 -5.66
N ARG A 279 -3.82 -9.68 -5.67
CA ARG A 279 -3.79 -8.22 -5.83
C ARG A 279 -3.14 -7.60 -4.61
N ASN A 280 -2.19 -6.69 -4.82
CA ASN A 280 -1.61 -5.91 -3.73
C ASN A 280 -2.65 -4.89 -3.23
N LEU A 281 -2.91 -4.89 -1.92
CA LEU A 281 -3.87 -4.01 -1.26
C LEU A 281 -3.21 -2.78 -0.60
N GLY A 282 -1.95 -2.51 -0.94
CA GLY A 282 -1.09 -1.51 -0.29
C GLY A 282 -0.17 -2.19 0.72
N ASN A 283 1.14 -2.23 0.42
CA ASN A 283 2.17 -2.91 1.23
C ASN A 283 1.89 -4.38 1.60
N SER A 284 0.91 -5.04 0.96
CA SER A 284 0.55 -6.44 1.27
C SER A 284 1.44 -7.47 0.57
N CYS A 285 2.56 -7.05 -0.03
CA CYS A 285 3.44 -7.95 -0.79
C CYS A 285 4.07 -9.02 0.09
N TYR A 286 4.43 -8.71 1.34
CA TYR A 286 4.94 -9.70 2.28
C TYR A 286 3.90 -10.79 2.57
N MET A 287 2.64 -10.39 2.81
CA MET A 287 1.54 -11.30 3.07
C MET A 287 1.24 -12.15 1.83
N ASN A 288 1.20 -11.53 0.65
CA ASN A 288 1.02 -12.25 -0.61
C ASN A 288 2.12 -13.31 -0.81
N SER A 289 3.38 -12.98 -0.56
CA SER A 289 4.49 -13.94 -0.67
C SER A 289 4.35 -15.09 0.32
N VAL A 290 4.04 -14.81 1.58
CA VAL A 290 3.85 -15.84 2.62
C VAL A 290 2.67 -16.75 2.28
N MET A 291 1.54 -16.17 1.85
CA MET A 291 0.34 -16.92 1.47
C MET A 291 0.58 -17.82 0.25
N GLN A 292 1.28 -17.35 -0.79
CA GLN A 292 1.66 -18.21 -1.94
C GLN A 292 2.48 -19.43 -1.49
N VAL A 293 3.44 -19.22 -0.58
CA VAL A 293 4.30 -20.32 -0.09
C VAL A 293 3.50 -21.30 0.76
N ILE A 294 2.71 -20.82 1.72
CA ILE A 294 1.99 -21.67 2.66
C ILE A 294 0.94 -22.53 1.93
N PHE A 295 0.22 -21.98 0.96
CA PHE A 295 -0.74 -22.74 0.15
C PHE A 295 -0.08 -23.62 -0.93
N SER A 296 1.25 -23.64 -1.02
CA SER A 296 1.98 -24.63 -1.81
C SER A 296 2.43 -25.84 -0.97
N ILE A 297 2.09 -25.87 0.32
CA ILE A 297 2.42 -26.96 1.24
C ILE A 297 1.21 -27.90 1.35
N GLU A 298 1.41 -29.18 1.02
CA GLU A 298 0.33 -30.18 0.98
C GLU A 298 -0.48 -30.29 2.28
N ASP A 299 0.17 -30.22 3.45
CA ASP A 299 -0.52 -30.29 4.74
C ASP A 299 -1.49 -29.12 4.94
N PHE A 300 -1.12 -27.95 4.44
CA PHE A 300 -1.96 -26.76 4.52
C PHE A 300 -3.13 -26.84 3.54
N GLU A 301 -2.89 -27.30 2.32
CA GLU A 301 -3.94 -27.59 1.34
C GLU A 301 -4.93 -28.64 1.87
N LYS A 302 -4.45 -29.74 2.45
CA LYS A 302 -5.30 -30.78 3.06
C LYS A 302 -6.15 -30.21 4.20
N LYS A 303 -5.57 -29.38 5.06
CA LYS A 303 -6.28 -28.82 6.22
C LYS A 303 -7.34 -27.80 5.80
N TYR A 304 -7.03 -26.88 4.90
CA TYR A 304 -7.91 -25.74 4.59
C TYR A 304 -8.69 -25.93 3.29
N PHE A 305 -8.11 -26.47 2.23
CA PHE A 305 -8.79 -26.63 0.94
C PHE A 305 -9.61 -27.92 0.85
N GLU A 306 -9.02 -29.09 1.09
CA GLU A 306 -9.72 -30.38 0.93
C GLU A 306 -10.87 -30.56 1.94
N ASN A 307 -10.66 -30.08 3.17
CA ASN A 307 -11.67 -30.15 4.24
C ASN A 307 -12.59 -28.91 4.27
N PHE A 308 -12.62 -28.08 3.22
CA PHE A 308 -13.44 -26.87 3.16
C PHE A 308 -14.89 -27.14 3.52
N THR A 309 -15.53 -28.07 2.81
CA THR A 309 -16.95 -28.36 2.97
C THR A 309 -17.26 -28.81 4.40
N GLU A 310 -16.43 -29.68 4.99
CA GLU A 310 -16.64 -30.12 6.37
C GLU A 310 -16.42 -28.98 7.38
N THR A 311 -15.39 -28.16 7.18
CA THR A 311 -15.06 -27.01 8.04
C THR A 311 -16.18 -25.97 7.98
N PHE A 312 -16.59 -25.58 6.77
CA PHE A 312 -17.65 -24.60 6.55
C PHE A 312 -19.01 -25.09 7.05
N LEU A 313 -19.36 -26.36 6.83
CA LEU A 313 -20.65 -26.93 7.26
C LEU A 313 -20.75 -27.14 8.77
N ARG A 314 -19.62 -27.39 9.45
CA ARG A 314 -19.59 -27.57 10.91
C ARG A 314 -19.39 -26.27 11.67
N ASN A 315 -18.93 -25.23 11.00
CA ASN A 315 -18.75 -23.93 11.61
C ASN A 315 -20.13 -23.34 11.95
N THR A 316 -20.31 -22.96 13.21
CA THR A 316 -21.55 -22.36 13.74
C THR A 316 -21.39 -20.86 14.00
N SER A 317 -20.29 -20.26 13.54
CA SER A 317 -20.02 -18.83 13.68
C SER A 317 -21.14 -18.04 13.03
N THR A 318 -21.72 -17.14 13.83
CA THR A 318 -22.74 -16.20 13.37
C THR A 318 -22.14 -15.08 12.51
N ASN A 319 -20.81 -14.94 12.48
CA ASN A 319 -20.11 -13.96 11.66
C ASN A 319 -18.89 -14.59 10.95
N PRO A 320 -19.07 -15.20 9.76
CA PRO A 320 -18.01 -15.88 9.03
C PRO A 320 -16.87 -14.97 8.57
N VAL A 321 -17.10 -13.64 8.53
CA VAL A 321 -16.07 -12.65 8.14
C VAL A 321 -14.99 -12.51 9.21
N GLN A 322 -15.31 -12.77 10.48
CA GLN A 322 -14.37 -12.71 11.60
C GLN A 322 -13.80 -14.08 11.99
N ASP A 323 -14.23 -15.14 11.30
CA ASP A 323 -13.82 -16.50 11.59
C ASP A 323 -12.53 -16.86 10.83
N PHE A 324 -11.46 -17.12 11.57
CA PHE A 324 -10.16 -17.43 10.98
C PHE A 324 -10.21 -18.68 10.09
N GLU A 325 -10.85 -19.76 10.53
CA GLU A 325 -10.87 -21.00 9.76
C GLU A 325 -11.65 -20.82 8.46
N ILE A 326 -12.72 -20.01 8.43
CA ILE A 326 -13.46 -19.69 7.21
C ILE A 326 -12.66 -18.77 6.28
N GLN A 327 -11.97 -17.75 6.82
CA GLN A 327 -11.19 -16.83 5.98
C GLN A 327 -9.94 -17.47 5.35
N MET A 328 -9.44 -18.56 5.93
CA MET A 328 -8.29 -19.30 5.44
C MET A 328 -8.62 -20.32 4.34
N VAL A 329 -9.88 -20.45 3.91
CA VAL A 329 -10.26 -21.37 2.82
C VAL A 329 -10.59 -20.64 1.53
#